data_AF-A0A1M6SH48-F1
#
_entry.id   AF-A0A1M6SH48-F1
#
_cell.length_a   1.000
_cell.length_b   1.000
_cell.length_c   1.000
_cell.angle_alpha   90.00
_cell.angle_beta   90.00
_cell.angle_gamma   90.00
#
_symmetry.space_group_name_H-M   'P 1'
#
loop_
_entity.id
_entity.type
_entity.pdbx_description
1 polymer ?
#
loop_
_entity_poly.entity_id
_entity_poly.type
_entity_poly.pdbx_seq_one_letter_code
_entity_poly.pdbx_strand_id
1 'polypeptide(L)'
;MEKIGIIRCEKNETTCPLVGCIKPMSGKAQAYKDYEDPQLMGVFTCRCPGDNVVELAGIMKKKGIEFIHFPTCLFSTKTEDGWASEPGGFCGKLPELMKAVHEATGLPVVAGTGHLPKGHIVEVIK
;
A
#
# COMPACT_ATOMS: atom_id res chain seq x y z
N MET A 1 0.89 -15.25 -10.72
CA MET A 1 0.92 -15.19 -9.26
C MET A 1 1.86 -14.08 -8.84
N GLU A 2 1.28 -12.91 -8.62
CA GLU A 2 1.98 -11.70 -8.25
C GLU A 2 2.07 -11.64 -6.72
N LYS A 3 3.31 -11.62 -6.22
CA LYS A 3 3.60 -11.69 -4.78
C LYS A 3 3.58 -10.31 -4.16
N ILE A 4 2.52 -10.00 -3.42
CA ILE A 4 2.26 -8.67 -2.85
C ILE A 4 2.74 -8.60 -1.41
N GLY A 5 3.51 -7.56 -1.10
CA GLY A 5 3.78 -7.09 0.25
C GLY A 5 2.97 -5.84 0.57
N ILE A 6 2.50 -5.70 1.81
CA ILE A 6 1.86 -4.47 2.29
C ILE A 6 2.72 -3.83 3.38
N ILE A 7 3.06 -2.56 3.21
CA ILE A 7 3.67 -1.75 4.28
C ILE A 7 2.58 -0.81 4.83
N ARG A 8 2.03 -1.17 6.00
CA ARG A 8 0.96 -0.40 6.66
C ARG A 8 1.53 0.70 7.57
N CYS A 9 0.69 1.64 8.00
CA CYS A 9 1.07 2.67 8.98
C CYS A 9 0.74 2.23 10.42
N GLU A 10 1.62 2.56 11.37
CA GLU A 10 1.40 2.33 12.80
C GLU A 10 0.17 3.04 13.37
N LYS A 11 -0.19 4.21 12.84
CA LYS A 11 -1.32 5.03 13.34
C LYS A 11 -2.66 4.30 13.28
N ASN A 12 -2.76 3.25 12.46
CA ASN A 12 -3.97 2.47 12.27
C ASN A 12 -3.75 0.99 12.65
N GLU A 13 -2.62 0.64 13.28
CA GLU A 13 -2.25 -0.78 13.43
C GLU A 13 -3.07 -1.56 14.44
N THR A 14 -3.46 -0.91 15.52
CA THR A 14 -4.19 -1.50 16.64
C THR A 14 -5.70 -1.55 16.40
N THR A 15 -6.20 -0.86 15.38
CA THR A 15 -7.64 -0.74 15.07
C THR A 15 -8.02 -1.32 13.72
N CYS A 16 -7.07 -1.49 12.79
CA CYS A 16 -7.33 -2.03 11.47
C CYS A 16 -6.68 -3.41 11.28
N PRO A 17 -7.45 -4.47 11.03
CA PRO A 17 -6.91 -5.80 10.71
C PRO A 17 -6.63 -6.00 9.21
N LEU A 18 -6.53 -4.93 8.42
CA LEU A 18 -6.31 -4.96 6.95
C LEU A 18 -7.40 -5.66 6.12
N VAL A 19 -8.56 -6.01 6.68
CA VAL A 19 -9.65 -6.70 5.95
C VAL A 19 -10.00 -6.00 4.64
N GLY A 20 -10.16 -4.67 4.66
CA GLY A 20 -10.45 -3.88 3.44
C GLY A 20 -9.29 -3.79 2.45
N CYS A 21 -8.05 -4.00 2.90
CA CYS A 21 -6.88 -4.05 2.03
C CYS A 21 -6.76 -5.41 1.33
N ILE A 22 -7.14 -6.50 2.01
CA ILE A 22 -6.90 -7.88 1.58
C ILE A 22 -8.08 -8.44 0.78
N LYS A 23 -9.31 -8.24 1.25
CA LYS A 23 -10.53 -8.78 0.60
C LYS A 23 -10.60 -8.49 -0.91
N PRO A 24 -10.24 -7.29 -1.42
CA PRO A 24 -10.30 -7.01 -2.86
C PRO A 24 -9.32 -7.82 -3.73
N MET A 25 -8.29 -8.46 -3.15
CA MET A 25 -7.35 -9.30 -3.92
C MET A 25 -8.07 -10.49 -4.56
N SER A 26 -8.87 -11.22 -3.78
CA SER A 26 -9.62 -12.40 -4.27
C SER A 26 -10.62 -12.05 -5.37
N GLY A 27 -11.17 -10.83 -5.33
CA GLY A 27 -12.09 -10.32 -6.34
C GLY A 27 -11.41 -9.56 -7.48
N LYS A 28 -10.07 -9.44 -7.48
CA LYS A 28 -9.29 -8.64 -8.43
C LYS A 28 -9.92 -7.27 -8.66
N ALA A 29 -10.16 -6.56 -7.55
CA ALA A 29 -10.86 -5.29 -7.55
C ALA A 29 -9.95 -4.18 -7.05
N GLN A 30 -10.32 -2.92 -7.33
CA GLN A 30 -9.62 -1.73 -6.82
C GLN A 30 -8.16 -1.73 -7.28
N ALA A 31 -7.19 -1.57 -6.37
CA ALA A 31 -5.76 -1.56 -6.71
C ALA A 31 -5.25 -2.87 -7.31
N TYR A 32 -6.08 -3.93 -7.30
CA TYR A 32 -5.69 -5.25 -7.78
C TYR A 32 -6.35 -5.66 -9.12
N LYS A 33 -7.05 -4.74 -9.78
CA LYS A 33 -7.83 -5.04 -11.00
C LYS A 33 -7.00 -5.58 -12.17
N ASP A 34 -5.73 -5.19 -12.24
CA ASP A 34 -4.84 -5.51 -13.37
C ASP A 34 -3.89 -6.68 -13.04
N TYR A 35 -3.97 -7.27 -11.83
CA TYR A 35 -3.25 -8.49 -11.50
C TYR A 35 -3.99 -9.72 -12.01
N GLU A 36 -3.24 -10.73 -12.44
CA GLU A 36 -3.78 -12.02 -12.84
C GLU A 36 -4.18 -12.86 -11.61
N ASP A 37 -3.26 -13.00 -10.66
CA ASP A 37 -3.41 -13.80 -9.44
C ASP A 37 -2.64 -13.16 -8.26
N PRO A 38 -3.20 -12.10 -7.64
CA PRO A 38 -2.54 -11.38 -6.54
C PRO A 38 -2.57 -12.18 -5.23
N GLN A 39 -1.40 -12.43 -4.64
CA GLN A 39 -1.25 -13.16 -3.37
C GLN A 39 -0.56 -12.31 -2.31
N LEU A 40 -1.16 -12.18 -1.13
CA LEU A 40 -0.53 -11.52 0.00
C LEU A 40 0.56 -12.43 0.59
N MET A 41 1.81 -12.00 0.51
CA MET A 41 2.97 -12.76 0.99
C MET A 41 3.58 -12.21 2.28
N GLY A 42 3.28 -10.96 2.64
CA GLY A 42 3.82 -10.37 3.86
C GLY A 42 3.26 -8.99 4.18
N VAL A 43 3.29 -8.66 5.47
CA VAL A 43 2.89 -7.36 6.00
C VAL A 43 3.95 -6.86 6.96
N PHE A 44 4.37 -5.61 6.79
CA PHE A 44 5.16 -4.89 7.78
C PHE A 44 4.47 -3.60 8.19
N THR A 45 4.76 -3.13 9.40
CA THR A 45 4.33 -1.80 9.88
C THR A 45 5.49 -0.79 9.74
N CYS A 46 5.25 0.26 8.95
CA CYS A 46 6.04 1.48 8.94
C CYS A 46 5.87 2.25 10.25
N ARG A 47 6.99 2.76 10.78
CA ARG A 47 7.06 3.55 12.01
C ARG A 47 7.49 4.97 11.66
N CYS A 48 6.82 5.98 12.22
CA CYS A 48 7.17 7.37 11.96
C CYS A 48 8.56 7.67 12.54
N PRO A 49 9.42 8.43 11.82
CA PRO A 49 9.09 9.28 10.67
C PRO A 49 9.14 8.60 9.29
N GLY A 50 9.30 7.26 9.22
CA GLY A 50 9.30 6.49 7.99
C GLY A 50 10.67 5.94 7.58
N ASP A 51 11.71 6.18 8.37
CA ASP A 51 13.10 5.80 8.01
C ASP A 51 13.30 4.29 7.85
N ASN A 52 12.41 3.47 8.42
CA ASN A 52 12.49 2.02 8.33
C ASN A 52 11.92 1.43 7.04
N VAL A 53 11.16 2.17 6.22
CA VAL A 53 10.42 1.57 5.07
C VAL A 53 11.33 0.93 4.03
N VAL A 54 12.51 1.51 3.80
CA VAL A 54 13.48 0.99 2.83
C VAL A 54 14.04 -0.35 3.29
N GLU A 55 14.36 -0.49 4.58
CA GLU A 55 14.84 -1.75 5.13
C GLU A 55 13.74 -2.84 5.07
N LEU A 56 12.52 -2.50 5.46
CA LEU A 56 11.36 -3.40 5.40
C LEU A 56 11.11 -3.89 3.96
N ALA A 57 11.15 -2.98 2.99
CA ALA A 57 11.04 -3.30 1.57
C ALA A 57 12.19 -4.19 1.07
N GLY A 58 13.42 -3.94 1.54
CA GLY A 58 14.58 -4.78 1.26
C GLY A 58 14.42 -6.21 1.78
N ILE A 59 13.84 -6.38 2.98
CA ILE A 59 13.50 -7.70 3.53
C ILE A 59 12.43 -8.38 2.65
N MET A 60 11.38 -7.66 2.27
CA MET A 60 10.33 -8.16 1.37
C MET A 60 10.92 -8.64 0.04
N LYS A 61 11.79 -7.85 -0.60
CA LYS A 61 12.51 -8.23 -1.83
C LYS A 61 13.31 -9.53 -1.65
N LYS A 62 14.10 -9.63 -0.57
CA LYS A 62 14.88 -10.84 -0.26
C LYS A 62 14.02 -12.09 -0.04
N LYS A 63 12.74 -11.92 0.31
CA LYS A 63 11.75 -13.01 0.47
C LYS A 63 10.93 -13.27 -0.80
N GLY A 64 11.23 -12.58 -1.90
CA GLY A 64 10.60 -12.80 -3.19
C GLY A 64 9.27 -12.07 -3.38
N ILE A 65 9.00 -11.00 -2.62
CA ILE A 65 7.90 -10.08 -2.94
C ILE A 65 8.24 -9.29 -4.20
N GLU A 66 7.24 -9.13 -5.07
CA GLU A 66 7.34 -8.52 -6.40
C GLU A 66 6.71 -7.13 -6.44
N PHE A 67 5.69 -6.88 -5.61
CA PHE A 67 4.98 -5.59 -5.54
C PHE A 67 4.84 -5.14 -4.10
N ILE A 68 5.13 -3.86 -3.83
CA ILE A 68 4.93 -3.26 -2.49
C ILE A 68 3.75 -2.30 -2.56
N HIS A 69 2.71 -2.59 -1.79
CA HIS A 69 1.54 -1.73 -1.66
C HIS A 69 1.59 -0.93 -0.35
N PHE A 70 1.34 0.37 -0.47
CA PHE A 70 1.00 1.23 0.67
C PHE A 70 -0.52 1.40 0.75
N PRO A 71 -1.18 1.12 1.89
CA PRO A 71 -2.64 1.15 1.99
C PRO A 71 -3.25 2.51 1.66
N THR A 72 -4.45 2.49 1.10
CA THR A 72 -5.19 3.70 0.70
C THR A 72 -5.38 4.73 1.81
N CYS A 73 -5.53 4.28 3.06
CA CYS A 73 -5.67 5.18 4.20
C CYS A 73 -4.41 6.01 4.53
N LEU A 74 -3.28 5.75 3.87
CA LEU A 74 -2.08 6.59 4.02
C LEU A 74 -2.23 7.91 3.24
N PHE A 75 -3.03 7.95 2.17
CA PHE A 75 -3.24 9.15 1.34
C PHE A 75 -4.71 9.56 1.20
N SER A 76 -5.67 8.78 1.69
CA SER A 76 -7.10 9.09 1.64
C SER A 76 -7.75 8.90 3.01
N THR A 77 -8.89 9.56 3.22
CA THR A 77 -9.72 9.39 4.41
C THR A 77 -11.11 8.91 4.06
N LYS A 78 -11.81 8.35 5.05
CA LYS A 78 -13.23 7.99 4.93
C LYS A 78 -14.09 9.19 5.33
N THR A 79 -14.99 9.58 4.45
CA THR A 79 -16.00 10.63 4.63
C THR A 79 -17.41 10.02 4.59
N GLU A 80 -18.43 10.86 4.75
CA GLU A 80 -19.84 10.45 4.62
C GLU A 80 -20.17 9.96 3.19
N ASP A 81 -19.53 10.57 2.18
CA ASP A 81 -19.73 10.24 0.76
C ASP A 81 -18.80 9.12 0.25
N GLY A 82 -18.07 8.46 1.17
CA GLY A 82 -17.10 7.42 0.85
C GLY A 82 -15.65 7.88 1.01
N TRP A 83 -14.73 7.23 0.30
CA TRP A 83 -13.31 7.55 0.41
C TRP A 83 -12.93 8.74 -0.46
N ALA A 84 -12.18 9.68 0.11
CA ALA A 84 -11.76 10.91 -0.54
C ALA A 84 -10.26 11.12 -0.37
N SER A 85 -9.62 11.68 -1.41
CA SER A 85 -8.21 12.03 -1.38
C SER A 85 -7.92 13.23 -0.48
N GLU A 86 -8.86 14.17 -0.36
CA GLU A 86 -8.75 15.32 0.53
C GLU A 86 -9.50 15.06 1.85
N PRO A 87 -8.96 15.46 3.02
CA PRO A 87 -7.74 16.27 3.24
C PRO A 87 -6.43 15.45 3.31
N GLY A 88 -6.41 14.24 2.77
CA GLY A 88 -5.28 13.30 2.85
C GLY A 88 -5.55 12.12 3.77
N GLY A 89 -4.52 11.33 4.00
CA GLY A 89 -4.55 10.17 4.90
C GLY A 89 -3.56 10.28 6.04
N PHE A 90 -3.16 9.14 6.59
CA PHE A 90 -2.27 9.07 7.75
C PHE A 90 -0.83 9.55 7.49
N CYS A 91 -0.40 9.66 6.24
CA CYS A 91 0.99 9.92 5.88
C CYS A 91 1.12 11.06 4.85
N GLY A 92 1.54 12.24 5.31
CA GLY A 92 1.87 13.37 4.43
C GLY A 92 3.21 13.26 3.70
N LYS A 93 3.96 12.15 3.91
CA LYS A 93 5.25 11.88 3.25
C LYS A 93 5.21 10.64 2.35
N LEU A 94 4.01 10.19 2.00
CA LEU A 94 3.86 8.93 1.26
C LEU A 94 4.60 8.96 -0.09
N PRO A 95 4.51 10.02 -0.93
CA PRO A 95 5.20 10.06 -2.21
C PRO A 95 6.72 9.90 -2.08
N GLU A 96 7.34 10.56 -1.10
CA GLU A 96 8.78 10.50 -0.85
C GLU A 96 9.21 9.10 -0.39
N LEU A 97 8.43 8.49 0.50
CA LEU A 97 8.69 7.14 1.00
C LEU A 97 8.56 6.10 -0.11
N MET A 98 7.53 6.21 -0.96
CA MET A 98 7.35 5.29 -2.09
C MET A 98 8.51 5.41 -3.09
N LYS A 99 8.94 6.64 -3.40
CA LYS A 99 10.09 6.90 -4.26
C LYS A 99 11.36 6.27 -3.69
N ALA A 100 11.65 6.51 -2.41
CA ALA A 100 12.82 5.94 -1.74
C ALA A 100 12.82 4.40 -1.74
N VAL A 101 11.65 3.78 -1.53
CA VAL A 101 11.50 2.32 -1.61
C VAL A 101 11.80 1.82 -3.02
N HIS A 102 11.24 2.46 -4.04
CA HIS A 102 11.49 2.06 -5.43
C HIS A 102 12.97 2.23 -5.78
N GLU A 103 13.59 3.37 -5.50
CA GLU A 103 15.01 3.62 -5.80
C GLU A 103 15.95 2.61 -5.12
N ALA A 104 15.65 2.22 -3.88
CA ALA A 104 16.49 1.29 -3.13
C ALA A 104 16.29 -0.18 -3.53
N THR A 105 15.09 -0.56 -4.00
CA THR A 105 14.73 -1.97 -4.21
C THR A 105 14.53 -2.33 -5.69
N GLY A 106 14.23 -1.37 -6.55
CA GLY A 106 13.79 -1.59 -7.93
C GLY A 106 12.43 -2.30 -8.05
N LEU A 107 11.71 -2.50 -6.94
CA LEU A 107 10.38 -3.11 -6.97
C LEU A 107 9.33 -2.07 -7.38
N PRO A 108 8.29 -2.45 -8.14
CA PRO A 108 7.10 -1.65 -8.31
C PRO A 108 6.46 -1.30 -6.95
N VAL A 109 6.19 -0.01 -6.74
CA VAL A 109 5.56 0.49 -5.51
C VAL A 109 4.21 1.11 -5.86
N VAL A 110 3.14 0.63 -5.21
CA VAL A 110 1.76 0.96 -5.53
C VAL A 110 1.13 1.78 -4.41
N ALA A 111 0.54 2.93 -4.77
CA ALA A 111 -0.30 3.70 -3.86
C ALA A 111 -1.73 3.13 -3.88
N GLY A 112 -2.08 2.39 -2.84
CA GLY A 112 -3.44 1.95 -2.59
C GLY A 112 -3.61 0.45 -2.50
N THR A 113 -4.75 0.07 -1.95
CA THR A 113 -5.21 -1.33 -1.78
C THR A 113 -6.71 -1.39 -2.12
N GLY A 114 -7.56 -1.65 -1.13
CA GLY A 114 -9.00 -1.41 -1.24
C GLY A 114 -9.35 0.01 -0.86
N HIS A 115 -10.65 0.33 -0.96
CA HIS A 115 -11.18 1.64 -0.57
C HIS A 115 -10.63 2.83 -1.36
N LEU A 116 -10.29 2.64 -2.64
CA LEU A 116 -9.82 3.75 -3.45
C LEU A 116 -10.92 4.82 -3.58
N PRO A 117 -10.54 6.12 -3.55
CA PRO A 117 -11.48 7.18 -3.88
C PRO A 117 -12.14 6.95 -5.24
N LYS A 118 -13.37 7.42 -5.40
CA LYS A 118 -14.11 7.24 -6.66
C LYS A 118 -13.35 7.88 -7.82
N GLY A 119 -13.12 7.10 -8.88
CA GLY A 119 -12.38 7.55 -10.06
C GLY A 119 -10.86 7.64 -9.88
N HIS A 120 -10.33 7.21 -8.73
CA HIS A 120 -8.88 7.20 -8.49
C HIS A 120 -8.18 6.26 -9.47
N ILE A 121 -7.10 6.77 -10.06
CA ILE A 121 -6.19 6.01 -10.92
C ILE A 121 -5.06 5.51 -10.03
N VAL A 122 -4.84 4.19 -10.04
CA VAL A 122 -3.81 3.56 -9.22
C VAL A 122 -2.44 4.01 -9.71
N GLU A 123 -1.71 4.73 -8.85
CA GLU A 123 -0.36 5.17 -9.13
C GLU A 123 0.64 4.06 -8.80
N VAL A 124 1.56 3.82 -9.74
CA VAL A 124 2.65 2.84 -9.59
C VAL A 124 3.97 3.50 -9.95
N ILE A 125 4.91 3.51 -9.02
CA ILE A 125 6.31 3.88 -9.28
C ILE A 125 7.03 2.62 -9.79
N LYS A 126 7.67 2.72 -10.95
CA LYS A 126 8.34 1.63 -11.66
C LYS A 126 9.65 2.10 -12.28
#